data_AF-A0A5S9F3H1-F1
#
_entry.id   AF-A0A5S9F3H1-F1
#
_cell.length_a   1.000
_cell.length_b   1.000
_cell.length_c   1.000
_cell.angle_alpha   90.00
_cell.angle_beta   90.00
_cell.angle_gamma   90.00
#
_symmetry.space_group_name_H-M   'P 1'
#
loop_
_entity.id
_entity.type
_entity.pdbx_description
1 polymer ?
#
loop_
_entity_poly.entity_id
_entity_poly.type
_entity_poly.pdbx_seq_one_letter_code
_entity_poly.pdbx_strand_id
1 'polypeptide(L)'
;MIRKLYLFKFYILQNDFEATITSPPQSDPNNEYLAIDKFITLKKDKITIKAGFSWDGASGISIDTDPFIKSSLVHDALYHLIRQGLLPKTYRKWADDVMHEINIAGGMNKFRAWYTWLAVRLFGFMAVKED
;
A
#
# COMPACT_ATOMS: atom_id res chain seq x y z
N MET A 1 6.78 13.85 -6.49
CA MET A 1 6.49 13.71 -7.93
C MET A 1 6.85 12.29 -8.35
N ILE A 2 6.12 11.63 -9.25
CA ILE A 2 6.29 10.20 -9.56
C ILE A 2 6.79 10.07 -11.01
N ARG A 3 7.81 9.23 -11.26
CA ARG A 3 8.37 9.00 -12.61
C ARG A 3 8.05 7.58 -13.09
N LYS A 4 7.58 7.47 -14.34
CA LYS A 4 7.20 6.22 -15.03
C LYS A 4 8.36 5.72 -15.91
N LEU A 5 8.69 4.44 -15.85
CA LEU A 5 9.71 3.80 -16.71
C LEU A 5 9.03 2.81 -17.69
N TYR A 6 9.42 2.84 -18.97
CA TYR A 6 8.82 1.99 -20.01
C TYR A 6 9.66 0.74 -20.24
N LEU A 7 9.13 -0.41 -19.80
CA LEU A 7 9.24 -1.77 -20.37
C LEU A 7 8.47 -2.78 -19.48
N PHE A 8 8.26 -2.43 -18.21
CA PHE A 8 7.25 -2.97 -17.27
C PHE A 8 6.77 -1.77 -16.43
N LYS A 9 5.46 -1.65 -16.13
CA LYS A 9 4.88 -0.45 -15.50
C LYS A 9 5.29 -0.35 -14.02
N PHE A 10 6.53 0.07 -13.74
CA PHE A 10 7.01 0.37 -12.40
C PHE A 10 7.12 1.89 -12.19
N TYR A 11 6.83 2.31 -10.96
CA TYR A 11 6.97 3.68 -10.49
C TYR A 11 8.14 3.78 -9.52
N ILE A 12 8.88 4.89 -9.56
CA ILE A 12 9.92 5.21 -8.58
C ILE A 12 9.56 6.51 -7.88
N LEU A 13 9.60 6.47 -6.56
CA LEU A 13 9.25 7.59 -5.70
C LEU A 13 10.40 8.61 -5.74
N GLN A 14 10.14 9.83 -6.22
CA GLN A 14 11.22 10.82 -6.38
C GLN A 14 11.53 11.60 -5.10
N ASN A 15 10.53 11.77 -4.23
CA ASN A 15 10.65 12.49 -2.96
C ASN A 15 10.02 11.64 -1.86
N ASP A 16 10.52 11.77 -0.63
CA ASP A 16 9.88 11.15 0.53
C ASP A 16 8.37 11.42 0.55
N PHE A 17 7.63 10.37 0.90
CA PHE A 17 6.19 10.38 0.98
C PHE A 17 5.76 10.02 2.40
N GLU A 18 4.76 10.72 2.91
CA GLU A 18 4.16 10.44 4.20
C GLU A 18 2.65 10.36 4.05
N ALA A 19 2.05 9.38 4.72
CA ALA A 19 0.61 9.25 4.83
C ALA A 19 0.22 8.87 6.24
N THR A 20 -0.86 9.50 6.72
CA THR A 20 -1.60 9.03 7.88
C THR A 20 -2.39 7.79 7.48
N ILE A 21 -2.36 6.78 8.34
CA ILE A 21 -3.06 5.51 8.14
C ILE A 21 -3.78 5.13 9.43
N THR A 22 -4.85 4.35 9.29
CA THR A 22 -5.50 3.75 10.45
C THR A 22 -4.58 2.71 11.09
N SER A 23 -4.47 2.70 12.41
CA SER A 23 -3.64 1.71 13.13
C SER A 23 -4.15 0.28 12.92
N PRO A 24 -3.26 -0.71 12.73
CA PRO A 24 -3.69 -2.09 12.61
C PRO A 24 -4.33 -2.58 13.90
N PRO A 25 -5.31 -3.50 13.80
CA PRO A 25 -5.85 -4.16 14.97
C PRO A 25 -4.73 -4.94 15.67
N GLN A 26 -4.75 -4.96 17.01
CA GLN A 26 -3.83 -5.75 17.84
C GLN A 26 -2.36 -5.30 17.79
N SER A 27 -2.06 -4.06 17.37
CA SER A 27 -0.73 -3.49 17.59
C SER A 27 -0.43 -3.33 19.08
N ASP A 28 0.79 -3.65 19.52
CA ASP A 28 1.22 -3.43 20.91
C ASP A 28 1.12 -1.94 21.27
N PRO A 29 0.31 -1.55 22.30
CA PRO A 29 0.13 -0.15 22.69
C PRO A 29 1.43 0.52 23.17
N ASN A 30 2.44 -0.24 23.59
CA ASN A 30 3.71 0.30 24.08
C ASN A 30 4.77 0.46 22.98
N ASN A 31 4.55 -0.12 21.80
CA ASN A 31 5.50 -0.01 20.70
C ASN A 31 5.11 1.12 19.74
N GLU A 32 5.95 2.14 19.59
CA GLU A 32 5.74 3.24 18.64
C GLU A 32 5.87 2.78 17.18
N TYR A 33 6.80 1.85 16.93
CA TYR A 33 7.15 1.37 15.59
C TYR A 33 6.58 -0.01 15.33
N LEU A 34 5.88 -0.16 14.22
CA LEU A 34 5.36 -1.45 13.79
C LEU A 34 6.35 -2.20 12.91
N ALA A 35 7.10 -1.48 12.07
CA ALA A 35 8.15 -2.04 11.23
C ALA A 35 9.10 -0.94 10.72
N ILE A 36 10.36 -1.31 10.50
CA ILE A 36 11.38 -0.45 9.90
C ILE A 36 12.13 -1.27 8.85
N ASP A 37 12.20 -0.73 7.63
CA ASP A 37 12.99 -1.19 6.50
C ASP A 37 13.88 -0.04 6.01
N LYS A 38 14.83 -0.33 5.11
CA LYS A 38 15.67 0.65 4.40
C LYS A 38 14.87 1.82 3.82
N PHE A 39 13.70 1.56 3.22
CA PHE A 39 12.89 2.61 2.59
C PHE A 39 11.64 2.96 3.36
N ILE A 40 11.21 2.15 4.33
CA ILE A 40 9.89 2.29 4.94
C ILE A 40 10.03 2.39 6.45
N THR A 41 9.42 3.42 7.04
CA THR A 41 9.21 3.50 8.48
C THR A 41 7.72 3.48 8.73
N LEU A 42 7.26 2.46 9.46
CA LEU A 42 5.86 2.29 9.82
C LEU A 42 5.68 2.49 11.32
N LYS A 43 4.93 3.54 11.66
CA LYS A 43 4.40 3.80 13.00
C LYS A 43 2.92 3.42 13.04
N LYS A 44 2.31 3.49 14.22
CA LYS A 44 0.90 3.14 14.43
C LYS A 44 -0.07 3.87 13.51
N ASP A 45 0.07 5.18 13.39
CA ASP A 45 -0.86 6.05 12.67
C ASP A 45 -0.26 6.64 11.39
N LYS A 46 0.96 6.22 11.03
CA LYS A 46 1.74 6.88 10.00
C LYS A 46 2.71 5.97 9.29
N ILE A 47 2.80 6.12 7.99
CA ILE A 47 3.84 5.52 7.16
C ILE A 47 4.67 6.60 6.48
N THR A 48 5.99 6.46 6.57
CA THR A 48 6.96 7.27 5.83
C THR A 48 7.69 6.36 4.85
N ILE A 49 7.67 6.71 3.57
CA ILE A 49 8.32 5.98 2.48
C ILE A 49 9.37 6.90 1.86
N LYS A 50 10.63 6.45 1.85
CA LYS A 50 11.77 7.21 1.37
C LYS A 50 11.85 7.21 -0.15
N ALA A 51 12.37 8.32 -0.69
CA ALA A 51 12.70 8.42 -2.11
C ALA A 51 13.57 7.24 -2.58
N GLY A 52 13.35 6.78 -3.81
CA GLY A 52 13.99 5.61 -4.38
C GLY A 52 13.22 4.30 -4.19
N PHE A 53 12.15 4.27 -3.37
CA PHE A 53 11.25 3.12 -3.32
C PHE A 53 10.55 2.91 -4.67
N SER A 54 10.57 1.67 -5.17
CA SER A 54 9.96 1.25 -6.43
C SER A 54 8.74 0.36 -6.18
N TRP A 55 7.65 0.58 -6.91
CA TRP A 55 6.42 -0.21 -6.80
C TRP A 55 5.70 -0.35 -8.13
N ASP A 56 4.77 -1.29 -8.22
CA ASP A 56 4.11 -1.71 -9.47
C ASP A 56 2.94 -0.76 -9.82
N GLY A 57 2.47 -0.04 -8.81
CA GLY A 57 1.37 0.90 -8.90
C GLY A 57 0.03 0.22 -9.14
N ALA A 58 -0.86 0.96 -9.78
CA ALA A 58 -2.18 0.53 -10.19
C ALA A 58 -2.11 -0.55 -11.29
N SER A 59 -2.01 -1.82 -10.92
CA SER A 59 -1.98 -2.93 -11.88
C SER A 59 -3.37 -3.30 -12.41
N GLY A 60 -3.44 -3.54 -13.72
CA GLY A 60 -4.49 -4.31 -14.41
C GLY A 60 -5.84 -3.62 -14.70
N ILE A 61 -6.54 -3.06 -13.71
CA ILE A 61 -8.02 -2.90 -13.80
C ILE A 61 -8.51 -1.46 -13.57
N SER A 62 -7.65 -0.56 -13.09
CA SER A 62 -8.09 0.75 -12.60
C SER A 62 -7.44 1.92 -13.33
N ILE A 63 -8.23 2.98 -13.53
CA ILE A 63 -7.80 4.25 -14.11
C ILE A 63 -6.74 4.87 -13.19
N ASP A 64 -5.57 5.21 -13.72
CA ASP A 64 -4.53 5.92 -12.96
C ASP A 64 -5.04 7.32 -12.59
N THR A 65 -5.54 7.47 -11.36
CA THR A 65 -5.86 8.77 -10.76
C THR A 65 -4.88 9.03 -9.62
N ASP A 66 -4.53 10.30 -9.36
CA ASP A 66 -3.59 10.66 -8.29
C ASP A 66 -3.87 10.01 -6.93
N PRO A 67 -5.13 9.92 -6.44
CA PRO A 67 -5.45 9.20 -5.22
C PRO A 67 -5.10 7.71 -5.28
N PHE A 68 -5.31 7.10 -6.44
CA PHE A 68 -5.08 5.67 -6.65
C PHE A 68 -3.61 5.32 -6.72
N ILE A 69 -2.82 6.17 -7.36
CA ILE A 69 -1.36 5.97 -7.40
C ILE A 69 -0.79 6.09 -5.97
N LYS A 70 -1.22 7.10 -5.20
CA LYS A 70 -0.80 7.26 -3.80
C LYS A 70 -1.22 6.09 -2.91
N SER A 71 -2.47 5.62 -3.03
CA SER A 71 -2.93 4.48 -2.25
C SER A 71 -2.21 3.18 -2.64
N SER A 72 -1.93 2.97 -3.92
CA SER A 72 -1.13 1.82 -4.39
C SER A 72 0.30 1.83 -3.85
N LEU A 73 0.93 3.00 -3.72
CA LEU A 73 2.25 3.15 -3.10
C LEU A 73 2.22 2.69 -1.64
N VAL A 74 1.24 3.14 -0.86
CA VAL A 74 1.10 2.74 0.55
C VAL A 74 0.82 1.23 0.65
N HIS A 75 -0.09 0.71 -0.17
CA HIS A 75 -0.42 -0.70 -0.23
C HIS A 75 0.82 -1.57 -0.51
N ASP A 76 1.58 -1.27 -1.55
CA ASP A 76 2.76 -2.05 -1.94
C ASP A 76 3.88 -1.95 -0.90
N ALA A 77 4.03 -0.80 -0.24
CA ALA A 77 4.96 -0.66 0.89
C ALA A 77 4.57 -1.55 2.08
N LEU A 78 3.29 -1.60 2.45
CA LEU A 78 2.80 -2.49 3.51
C LEU A 78 2.98 -3.97 3.13
N TYR A 79 2.68 -4.33 1.88
CA TYR A 79 2.90 -5.68 1.37
C TYR A 79 4.39 -6.05 1.32
N HIS A 80 5.28 -5.10 1.00
CA HIS A 80 6.72 -5.30 1.06
C HIS A 80 7.15 -5.70 2.48
N LEU A 81 6.72 -4.97 3.51
CA LEU A 81 7.02 -5.29 4.90
C LEU A 81 6.48 -6.66 5.32
N ILE A 82 5.28 -7.03 4.86
CA ILE A 82 4.71 -8.37 5.10
C ILE A 82 5.53 -9.46 4.40
N ARG A 83 5.97 -9.24 3.16
CA ARG A 83 6.80 -10.20 2.40
C ARG A 83 8.19 -10.40 3.03
N GLN A 84 8.76 -9.34 3.60
CA GLN A 84 10.03 -9.41 4.36
C GLN A 84 9.88 -10.02 5.76
N GLY A 85 8.65 -10.33 6.21
CA GLY A 85 8.39 -10.85 7.56
C GLY A 85 8.52 -9.82 8.67
N LEU A 86 8.65 -8.53 8.34
CA LEU A 86 8.68 -7.42 9.30
C LEU A 86 7.28 -7.10 9.85
N LEU A 87 6.24 -7.49 9.12
CA LEU A 87 4.85 -7.48 9.57
C LEU A 87 4.23 -8.87 9.51
N PRO A 88 3.32 -9.21 10.46
CA PRO A 88 2.56 -10.45 10.39
C PRO A 88 1.73 -10.56 9.11
N LYS A 89 1.61 -11.76 8.54
CA LYS A 89 0.74 -12.02 7.38
C LYS A 89 -0.74 -11.69 7.63
N THR A 90 -1.18 -11.67 8.89
CA THR A 90 -2.53 -11.25 9.29
C THR A 90 -2.82 -9.78 8.96
N TYR A 91 -1.79 -8.97 8.75
CA TYR A 91 -1.92 -7.54 8.44
C TYR A 91 -2.26 -7.26 6.97
N ARG A 92 -2.32 -8.30 6.11
CA ARG A 92 -2.75 -8.15 4.71
C ARG A 92 -4.11 -7.48 4.57
N LYS A 93 -5.10 -7.98 5.34
CA LYS A 93 -6.45 -7.41 5.34
C LYS A 93 -6.43 -5.92 5.71
N TRP A 94 -5.64 -5.57 6.72
CA TRP A 94 -5.48 -4.19 7.15
C TRP A 94 -4.82 -3.33 6.07
N ALA A 95 -3.80 -3.83 5.37
CA ALA A 95 -3.18 -3.11 4.26
C ALA A 95 -4.16 -2.84 3.11
N ASP A 96 -5.00 -3.82 2.75
CA ASP A 96 -6.06 -3.65 1.76
C ASP A 96 -7.09 -2.58 2.21
N ASP A 97 -7.46 -2.60 3.49
CA ASP A 97 -8.43 -1.66 4.06
C ASP A 97 -7.85 -0.21 4.10
N VAL A 98 -6.56 -0.04 4.44
CA VAL A 98 -5.85 1.26 4.36
C VAL A 98 -5.86 1.83 2.94
N MET A 99 -5.63 1.00 1.93
CA MET A 99 -5.69 1.43 0.52
C MET A 99 -7.08 1.98 0.17
N HIS A 100 -8.13 1.28 0.61
CA HIS A 100 -9.52 1.69 0.40
C HIS A 100 -9.85 3.02 1.08
N GLU A 101 -9.40 3.22 2.33
CA GLU A 101 -9.57 4.47 3.08
C GLU A 101 -8.88 5.65 2.40
N ILE A 102 -7.63 5.49 1.98
CA ILE A 102 -6.88 6.54 1.26
C ILE A 102 -7.57 6.90 -0.05
N ASN A 103 -8.09 5.91 -0.79
CA ASN A 103 -8.84 6.16 -2.02
C ASN A 103 -10.08 7.01 -1.77
N ILE A 104 -10.89 6.66 -0.76
CA ILE A 104 -12.08 7.43 -0.40
C ILE A 104 -11.71 8.85 0.06
N ALA A 105 -10.71 8.98 0.92
CA ALA A 105 -10.24 10.28 1.43
C ALA A 105 -9.69 11.17 0.31
N GLY A 106 -9.07 10.58 -0.72
CA GLY A 106 -8.61 11.28 -1.91
C GLY A 106 -9.69 11.64 -2.93
N GLY A 107 -10.98 11.41 -2.60
CA GLY A 107 -12.11 11.79 -3.45
C GLY A 107 -12.49 10.74 -4.50
N MET A 108 -11.96 9.52 -4.41
CA MET A 108 -12.43 8.43 -5.26
C MET A 108 -13.89 8.09 -4.91
N ASN A 109 -14.72 7.93 -5.93
CA ASN A 109 -16.09 7.49 -5.75
C ASN A 109 -16.13 6.14 -4.99
N LYS A 110 -17.03 6.01 -4.01
CA LYS A 110 -17.15 4.82 -3.14
C LYS A 110 -17.36 3.51 -3.90
N PHE A 111 -18.15 3.53 -4.99
CA PHE A 111 -18.34 2.35 -5.84
C PHE A 111 -17.03 1.92 -6.51
N ARG A 112 -16.25 2.91 -6.95
CA ARG A 112 -14.94 2.67 -7.56
C ARG A 112 -13.93 2.15 -6.55
N ALA A 113 -13.87 2.75 -5.36
CA ALA A 113 -13.03 2.27 -4.27
C ALA A 113 -13.39 0.82 -3.90
N TRP A 114 -14.68 0.50 -3.84
CA TRP A 114 -15.18 -0.83 -3.51
C TRP A 114 -14.76 -1.92 -4.51
N TYR A 115 -14.99 -1.74 -5.82
CA TYR A 115 -14.61 -2.79 -6.78
C TYR A 115 -13.08 -2.94 -6.87
N THR A 116 -12.34 -1.85 -6.64
CA THR A 116 -10.87 -1.87 -6.65
C THR A 116 -10.32 -2.64 -5.45
N TRP A 117 -10.89 -2.42 -4.26
CA TRP A 117 -10.59 -3.22 -3.06
C TRP A 117 -10.96 -4.70 -3.24
N LEU A 118 -12.10 -4.98 -3.89
CA LEU A 118 -12.52 -6.35 -4.20
C LEU A 118 -11.53 -7.03 -5.17
N ALA A 119 -11.07 -6.31 -6.20
CA ALA A 119 -10.07 -6.81 -7.12
C ALA A 119 -8.77 -7.16 -6.41
N VAL A 120 -8.24 -6.28 -5.56
CA VAL A 120 -7.01 -6.54 -4.78
C VAL A 120 -7.15 -7.80 -3.92
N ARG A 121 -8.29 -7.99 -3.25
CA ARG A 121 -8.55 -9.21 -2.45
C ARG A 121 -8.62 -10.48 -3.30
N LEU A 122 -9.27 -10.43 -4.47
CA LEU A 122 -9.44 -11.58 -5.35
C LEU A 122 -8.12 -11.98 -6.05
N PHE A 123 -7.35 -11.01 -6.55
CA PHE A 123 -6.06 -11.28 -7.19
C PHE A 123 -4.99 -11.67 -6.17
N GLY A 124 -5.02 -11.12 -4.96
CA GLY A 124 -4.17 -11.57 -3.85
C GLY A 124 -4.42 -13.03 -3.45
N PHE A 125 -5.65 -13.52 -3.58
CA PHE A 125 -6.01 -14.92 -3.34
C PHE A 125 -5.58 -15.85 -4.49
N MET A 126 -5.69 -15.42 -5.75
CA MET A 126 -5.25 -16.23 -6.90
C MET A 126 -3.73 -16.37 -6.98
N ALA A 127 -2.96 -15.33 -6.63
CA ALA A 127 -1.49 -15.38 -6.59
C ALA A 127 -0.91 -16.27 -5.49
N VAL A 128 -1.72 -16.72 -4.52
CA VAL A 128 -1.32 -17.64 -3.45
C VAL A 128 -1.64 -19.10 -3.79
N LYS A 129 -2.37 -19.36 -4.88
CA LYS A 129 -2.85 -20.71 -5.24
C LYS A 129 -1.88 -21.52 -6.12
N GLU A 130 -0.73 -20.96 -6.47
CA GLU A 130 0.37 -21.69 -7.11
C GLU A 130 1.46 -21.94 -6.06
N ASP A 131 1.27 -23.02 -5.29
CA ASP A 131 2.31 -23.84 -4.62
C ASP A 131 1.64 -25.11 -4.04
#